data_AF-A0A7Y7CWB9-F1
#
_entry.id   AF-A0A7Y7CWB9-F1
#
_cell.length_a   1.000
_cell.length_b   1.000
_cell.length_c   1.000
_cell.angle_alpha   90.00
_cell.angle_beta   90.00
_cell.angle_gamma   90.00
#
_symmetry.space_group_name_H-M   'P 1'
#
loop_
_entity.id
_entity.type
_entity.pdbx_description
1 polymer ?
#
loop_
_entity_poly.entity_id
_entity_poly.type
_entity_poly.pdbx_seq_one_letter_code
_entity_poly.pdbx_strand_id
1 'polypeptide(L)'
;MAIDLDRIRSRYESFDDYKIEHLALNEAKNLRPEVVEILKSEISKRGMSSVLLEGINIQLRKITQAEVDRWISAIRRLKCPRCGLQHQPLTGGMIRRVTSYILFTSTLNRPVILCENCLNKKRTDAAFSTLLFGWWGFPMGLINTPISLIRSLRDRNRTTQLDQEILTALVVQNRGVIIAANDNPNKLQHLIDSFNRSI
;
A
#
# COMPACT_ATOMS: atom_id res chain seq x y z
N MET A 1 -24.81 20.94 -1.61
CA MET A 1 -24.45 22.02 -2.55
C MET A 1 -24.44 21.42 -3.95
N ALA A 2 -25.40 21.79 -4.79
CA ALA A 2 -25.47 21.27 -6.16
C ALA A 2 -24.34 21.87 -6.99
N ILE A 3 -23.66 21.04 -7.79
CA ILE A 3 -22.63 21.52 -8.71
C ILE A 3 -23.33 22.08 -9.94
N ASP A 4 -22.98 23.31 -10.30
CA ASP A 4 -23.37 23.94 -11.55
C ASP A 4 -22.41 23.47 -12.65
N LEU A 5 -22.82 22.42 -13.37
CA LEU A 5 -22.04 21.79 -14.43
C LEU A 5 -21.90 22.69 -15.67
N ASP A 6 -22.86 23.57 -15.92
CA ASP A 6 -22.85 24.48 -17.08
C ASP A 6 -21.82 25.58 -16.91
N ARG A 7 -21.68 26.09 -15.68
CA ARG A 7 -20.60 27.03 -15.34
C ARG A 7 -19.22 26.40 -15.47
N ILE A 8 -19.05 25.12 -15.14
CA ILE A 8 -17.78 24.40 -15.29
C ILE A 8 -17.45 24.20 -16.77
N ARG A 9 -18.43 23.79 -17.59
CA ARG A 9 -18.26 23.65 -19.04
C ARG A 9 -17.81 24.95 -19.68
N SER A 10 -18.52 26.05 -19.41
CA SER A 10 -18.18 27.39 -19.93
C SER A 10 -16.77 27.83 -19.52
N ARG A 11 -16.31 27.44 -18.33
CA ARG A 11 -14.96 27.75 -17.84
C ARG A 11 -13.88 26.91 -18.51
N TYR A 12 -14.14 25.65 -18.85
CA TYR A 12 -13.18 24.82 -19.58
C TYR A 12 -13.09 25.22 -21.04
N GLU A 13 -14.19 25.67 -21.65
CA GLU A 13 -14.18 26.25 -23.00
C GLU A 13 -13.27 27.48 -23.12
N SER A 14 -13.15 28.28 -22.05
CA SER A 14 -12.26 29.45 -22.03
C SER A 14 -10.80 29.14 -21.69
N PHE A 15 -10.47 27.89 -21.36
CA PHE A 15 -9.08 27.48 -21.12
C PHE A 15 -8.35 27.24 -22.43
N ASP A 16 -7.06 27.56 -22.44
CA ASP A 16 -6.14 27.16 -23.50
C ASP A 16 -5.85 25.65 -23.46
N ASP A 17 -5.32 25.13 -24.57
CA ASP A 17 -5.02 23.71 -24.73
C ASP A 17 -4.00 23.21 -23.71
N TYR A 18 -3.02 24.04 -23.33
CA TYR A 18 -2.03 23.69 -22.31
C TYR A 18 -2.69 23.45 -20.95
N LYS A 19 -3.66 24.27 -20.56
CA LYS A 19 -4.36 24.13 -19.29
C LYS A 19 -5.27 22.90 -19.28
N ILE A 20 -5.92 22.60 -20.40
CA ILE A 20 -6.71 21.37 -20.58
C ILE A 20 -5.82 20.12 -20.49
N GLU A 21 -4.66 20.14 -21.16
CA GLU A 21 -3.67 19.07 -21.10
C GLU A 21 -3.14 18.88 -19.66
N HIS A 22 -2.82 19.97 -18.96
CA HIS A 22 -2.35 19.91 -17.58
C HIS A 22 -3.39 19.26 -16.64
N LEU A 23 -4.66 19.64 -16.78
CA LEU A 23 -5.77 19.05 -16.02
C LEU A 23 -5.90 17.56 -16.32
N ALA A 24 -5.83 17.19 -17.60
CA ALA A 24 -5.93 15.81 -18.05
C ALA A 24 -4.81 14.92 -17.49
N LEU A 25 -3.57 15.41 -17.47
CA LEU A 25 -2.40 14.61 -17.10
C LEU A 25 -2.13 14.55 -15.58
N ASN A 26 -2.49 15.59 -14.83
CA ASN A 26 -2.04 15.74 -13.44
C ASN A 26 -3.17 15.75 -12.40
N GLU A 27 -4.35 16.26 -12.77
CA GLU A 27 -5.40 16.59 -11.81
C GLU A 27 -6.67 15.75 -11.97
N ALA A 28 -6.81 14.99 -13.07
CA ALA A 28 -8.02 14.24 -13.41
C ALA A 28 -8.50 13.32 -12.27
N LYS A 29 -7.58 12.66 -11.55
CA LYS A 29 -7.90 11.79 -10.40
C LYS A 29 -8.61 12.48 -9.23
N ASN A 30 -8.48 13.81 -9.12
CA ASN A 30 -9.07 14.62 -8.05
C ASN A 30 -10.42 15.24 -8.46
N LEU A 31 -10.78 15.15 -9.74
CA LEU A 31 -12.03 15.66 -10.26
C LEU A 31 -13.18 14.71 -9.94
N ARG A 32 -14.37 15.28 -9.77
CA ARG A 32 -15.58 14.48 -9.65
C ARG A 32 -15.91 13.80 -11.00
N PRO A 33 -16.55 12.62 -11.00
CA PRO A 33 -16.86 11.88 -12.23
C PRO A 33 -17.62 12.72 -13.26
N GLU A 34 -18.55 13.57 -12.82
CA GLU A 34 -19.34 14.42 -13.70
C GLU A 34 -18.49 15.50 -14.39
N VAL A 35 -17.45 15.99 -13.71
CA VAL A 35 -16.51 17.01 -14.23
C VAL A 35 -15.48 16.40 -15.17
N VAL A 36 -15.08 15.15 -14.92
CA VAL A 36 -14.23 14.38 -15.83
C VAL A 36 -14.87 14.24 -17.20
N GLU A 37 -16.16 13.91 -17.25
CA GLU A 37 -16.84 13.70 -18.54
C GLU A 37 -16.91 15.01 -19.34
N ILE A 38 -17.05 16.16 -18.65
CA ILE A 38 -16.91 17.48 -19.28
C ILE A 38 -15.49 17.66 -19.85
N LEU A 39 -14.45 17.34 -19.09
CA LEU A 39 -13.05 17.41 -19.55
C LEU A 39 -12.78 16.53 -20.78
N LYS A 40 -13.25 15.28 -20.77
CA LYS A 40 -13.13 14.35 -21.92
C LYS A 40 -13.86 14.87 -23.16
N SER A 41 -15.06 15.43 -22.96
CA SER A 41 -15.84 16.03 -24.06
C SER A 41 -15.11 17.21 -24.69
N GLU A 42 -14.44 18.05 -23.89
CA GLU A 42 -13.68 19.20 -24.36
C GLU A 42 -12.41 18.77 -25.12
N ILE A 43 -11.67 17.79 -24.62
CA ILE A 43 -10.50 17.20 -25.30
C ILE A 43 -10.91 16.62 -26.67
N SER A 44 -12.04 15.92 -26.72
CA SER A 44 -12.58 15.33 -27.95
C SER A 44 -13.02 16.41 -28.94
N LYS A 45 -13.72 17.45 -28.46
CA LYS A 45 -14.18 18.60 -29.26
C LYS A 45 -13.02 19.35 -29.92
N ARG A 46 -11.88 19.43 -29.23
CA ARG A 46 -10.66 20.10 -29.71
C ARG A 46 -9.77 19.24 -30.60
N GLY A 47 -10.10 17.95 -30.78
CA GLY A 47 -9.27 17.02 -31.56
C GLY A 47 -7.89 16.78 -30.96
N MET A 48 -7.75 16.95 -29.64
CA MET A 48 -6.49 16.75 -28.93
C MET A 48 -6.11 15.25 -28.88
N SER A 49 -4.84 14.95 -28.57
CA SER A 49 -4.28 13.60 -28.62
C SER A 49 -5.11 12.57 -27.84
N SER A 50 -5.36 11.42 -28.46
CA SER A 50 -6.02 10.25 -27.84
C SER A 50 -5.26 9.73 -26.60
N VAL A 51 -3.97 10.03 -26.50
CA VAL A 51 -3.14 9.74 -25.32
C VAL A 51 -3.64 10.46 -24.06
N LEU A 52 -4.24 11.65 -24.18
CA LEU A 52 -4.78 12.40 -23.04
C LEU A 52 -6.02 11.72 -22.46
N LEU A 53 -6.89 11.20 -23.31
CA LEU A 53 -8.08 10.44 -22.89
C LEU A 53 -7.67 9.14 -22.19
N GLU A 54 -6.65 8.46 -22.70
CA GLU A 54 -6.08 7.27 -22.07
C GLU A 54 -5.44 7.61 -20.71
N GLY A 55 -4.69 8.71 -20.63
CA GLY A 55 -4.10 9.21 -19.38
C GLY A 55 -5.15 9.53 -18.31
N ILE A 56 -6.29 10.12 -18.69
CA ILE A 56 -7.43 10.37 -17.81
C ILE A 56 -8.06 9.04 -17.34
N ASN A 57 -8.30 8.10 -18.26
CA ASN A 57 -8.90 6.82 -17.94
C ASN A 57 -8.02 5.98 -17.00
N ILE A 58 -6.70 5.97 -17.21
CA ILE A 58 -5.74 5.33 -16.31
C ILE A 58 -5.78 5.97 -14.91
N GLN A 59 -5.88 7.29 -14.83
CA GLN A 59 -5.95 8.02 -13.56
C GLN A 59 -7.25 7.79 -12.79
N LEU A 60 -8.35 7.53 -13.50
CA LEU A 60 -9.70 7.39 -12.94
C LEU A 60 -10.15 5.95 -12.75
N ARG A 61 -9.44 4.99 -13.33
CA ARG A 61 -9.72 3.56 -13.18
C ARG A 61 -9.69 3.22 -11.69
N LYS A 62 -10.88 3.01 -11.12
CA LYS A 62 -11.01 2.37 -9.80
C LYS A 62 -10.39 0.99 -9.94
N ILE A 63 -9.37 0.72 -9.13
CA ILE A 63 -8.83 -0.62 -9.00
C ILE A 63 -9.97 -1.54 -8.59
N THR A 64 -10.22 -2.55 -9.41
CA THR A 64 -11.19 -3.60 -9.12
C THR A 64 -10.60 -4.58 -8.13
N GLN A 65 -11.44 -5.25 -7.34
CA GLN A 65 -10.96 -6.29 -6.42
C GLN A 65 -10.21 -7.41 -7.16
N ALA A 66 -10.65 -7.76 -8.38
CA ALA A 66 -9.99 -8.75 -9.22
C ALA A 66 -8.55 -8.36 -9.60
N GLU A 67 -8.27 -7.08 -9.84
CA GLU A 67 -6.91 -6.60 -10.10
C GLU A 67 -6.03 -6.66 -8.85
N VAL A 68 -6.58 -6.28 -7.70
CA VAL A 68 -5.89 -6.43 -6.40
C VAL A 68 -5.52 -7.89 -6.21
N ASP A 69 -6.48 -8.79 -6.36
CA ASP A 69 -6.28 -10.22 -6.14
C ASP A 69 -5.27 -10.82 -7.12
N ARG A 70 -5.26 -10.36 -8.39
CA ARG A 70 -4.24 -10.73 -9.39
C ARG A 70 -2.84 -10.32 -8.93
N TRP A 71 -2.67 -9.08 -8.48
CA TRP A 71 -1.36 -8.59 -8.03
C TRP A 71 -0.92 -9.23 -6.71
N ILE A 72 -1.84 -9.43 -5.76
CA ILE A 72 -1.59 -10.22 -4.55
C ILE A 72 -1.09 -11.61 -4.94
N SER A 73 -1.75 -12.28 -5.89
CA SER A 73 -1.33 -13.60 -6.37
C SER A 73 0.06 -13.59 -7.02
N ALA A 74 0.41 -12.51 -7.75
CA ALA A 74 1.75 -12.34 -8.29
C ALA A 74 2.79 -12.17 -7.17
N ILE A 75 2.50 -11.33 -6.16
CA ILE A 75 3.38 -11.11 -5.00
C ILE A 75 3.61 -12.41 -4.23
N ARG A 76 2.56 -13.23 -4.02
CA ARG A 76 2.68 -14.50 -3.29
C ARG A 76 3.68 -15.45 -3.93
N ARG A 77 3.89 -15.39 -5.24
CA ARG A 77 4.82 -16.26 -5.98
C ARG A 77 6.26 -15.75 -6.01
N LEU A 78 6.56 -14.60 -5.40
CA LEU A 78 7.91 -14.04 -5.35
C LEU A 78 8.80 -14.79 -4.36
N LYS A 79 10.12 -14.53 -4.43
CA LYS A 79 11.08 -15.12 -3.48
C LYS A 79 10.95 -14.44 -2.13
N CYS A 80 11.05 -15.22 -1.06
CA CYS A 80 11.06 -14.66 0.29
C CYS A 80 12.28 -13.75 0.49
N PRO A 81 12.09 -12.47 0.86
CA PRO A 81 13.21 -11.54 1.08
C PRO A 81 14.17 -11.95 2.19
N ARG A 82 13.74 -12.84 3.11
CA ARG A 82 14.56 -13.31 4.23
C ARG A 82 15.37 -14.56 3.90
N CYS A 83 14.77 -15.56 3.23
CA CYS A 83 15.44 -16.85 2.97
C CYS A 83 15.74 -17.12 1.48
N GLY A 84 15.27 -16.28 0.56
CA GLY A 84 15.47 -16.44 -0.89
C GLY A 84 14.68 -17.56 -1.56
N LEU A 85 13.95 -18.37 -0.79
CA LEU A 85 13.16 -19.50 -1.32
C LEU A 85 11.84 -19.03 -1.94
N GLN A 86 11.40 -19.72 -3.00
CA GLN A 86 10.14 -19.45 -3.71
C GLN A 86 9.03 -20.49 -3.45
N HIS A 87 9.33 -21.53 -2.66
CA HIS A 87 8.47 -22.71 -2.49
C HIS A 87 7.27 -22.48 -1.56
N GLN A 88 7.22 -21.32 -0.90
CA GLN A 88 6.16 -20.96 0.03
C GLN A 88 5.58 -19.61 -0.36
N PRO A 89 4.24 -19.45 -0.30
CA PRO A 89 3.62 -18.18 -0.62
C PRO A 89 4.09 -17.11 0.36
N LEU A 90 4.29 -15.89 -0.14
CA LEU A 90 4.47 -14.74 0.73
C LEU A 90 3.18 -14.41 1.47
N THR A 91 3.33 -14.05 2.73
CA THR A 91 2.25 -13.75 3.66
C THR A 91 2.55 -12.43 4.36
N GLY A 92 1.56 -11.54 4.40
CA GLY A 92 1.59 -10.33 5.21
C GLY A 92 1.40 -10.66 6.69
N GLY A 93 2.20 -10.03 7.55
CA GLY A 93 2.00 -10.17 8.99
C GLY A 93 2.61 -9.03 9.79
N MET A 94 2.10 -8.85 11.00
CA MET A 94 2.63 -7.87 11.95
C MET A 94 3.74 -8.48 12.80
N ILE A 95 4.81 -7.70 12.99
CA ILE A 95 5.89 -7.93 13.96
C ILE A 95 5.74 -6.91 15.07
N ARG A 96 5.68 -7.39 16.31
CA ARG A 96 5.60 -6.56 17.51
C ARG A 96 6.76 -6.85 18.44
N ARG A 97 7.52 -5.82 18.80
CA ARG A 97 8.65 -5.92 19.73
C ARG A 97 8.68 -4.72 20.68
N VAL A 98 8.94 -4.97 21.95
CA VAL A 98 9.27 -3.93 22.92
C VAL A 98 10.69 -4.15 23.41
N THR A 99 11.47 -3.08 23.47
CA THR A 99 12.82 -3.12 24.03
C THR A 99 12.93 -1.93 24.96
N SER A 100 13.13 -2.19 26.24
CA SER A 100 13.26 -1.20 27.28
C SER A 100 14.65 -1.22 27.88
N TYR A 101 15.12 -0.04 28.21
CA TYR A 101 16.26 0.28 29.03
C TYR A 101 15.74 1.08 30.23
N ILE A 102 16.57 1.24 31.27
CA ILE A 102 16.18 1.91 32.53
C ILE A 102 15.48 3.26 32.28
N LEU A 103 15.98 4.04 31.32
CA LEU A 103 15.47 5.40 31.02
C LEU A 103 14.62 5.50 29.75
N PHE A 104 14.53 4.45 28.93
CA PHE A 104 13.89 4.54 27.62
C PHE A 104 13.23 3.24 27.19
N THR A 105 12.00 3.33 26.67
CA THR A 105 11.29 2.20 26.07
C THR A 105 11.06 2.48 24.59
N SER A 106 11.53 1.56 23.74
CA SER A 106 11.25 1.53 22.30
C SER A 106 10.20 0.48 21.99
N THR A 107 9.23 0.84 21.14
CA THR A 107 8.23 -0.10 20.62
C THR A 107 8.32 -0.18 19.10
N LEU A 108 8.22 -1.40 18.59
CA LEU A 108 8.26 -1.75 17.18
C LEU A 108 6.92 -2.39 16.85
N ASN A 109 6.16 -1.81 15.94
CA ASN A 109 4.93 -2.40 15.39
C ASN A 109 4.98 -2.25 13.88
N ARG A 110 5.36 -3.31 13.16
CA ARG A 110 5.64 -3.19 11.71
C ARG A 110 5.01 -4.31 10.90
N PRO A 111 4.32 -3.98 9.79
CA PRO A 111 3.92 -4.99 8.81
C PRO A 111 5.16 -5.47 8.06
N VAL A 112 5.20 -6.75 7.74
CA VAL A 112 6.24 -7.38 6.91
C VAL A 112 5.58 -8.38 5.98
N ILE A 113 6.20 -8.64 4.83
CA ILE A 113 5.76 -9.65 3.86
C ILE A 113 6.87 -10.69 3.72
N LEU A 114 6.63 -11.90 4.22
CA LEU A 114 7.61 -12.99 4.28
C LEU A 114 6.90 -14.32 4.03
N CYS A 115 7.64 -15.39 3.71
CA CYS A 115 7.04 -16.72 3.79
C CYS A 115 6.64 -17.07 5.24
N GLU A 116 5.67 -17.96 5.39
CA GLU A 116 5.10 -18.33 6.70
C GLU A 116 6.15 -18.74 7.73
N ASN A 117 7.13 -19.57 7.33
CA ASN A 117 8.22 -20.00 8.21
C ASN A 117 9.07 -18.83 8.71
N CYS A 118 9.43 -17.92 7.80
CA CYS A 118 10.23 -16.74 8.13
C CYS A 118 9.45 -15.74 8.99
N LEU A 119 8.15 -15.59 8.74
CA LEU A 119 7.23 -14.75 9.51
C LEU A 119 7.08 -15.27 10.93
N ASN A 120 6.80 -16.56 11.09
CA ASN A 120 6.64 -17.22 12.39
C ASN A 120 7.94 -17.17 13.21
N LYS A 121 9.09 -17.44 12.57
CA LYS A 121 10.41 -17.25 13.22
C LYS A 121 10.58 -15.81 13.70
N LYS A 122 10.33 -14.81 12.84
CA LYS A 122 10.46 -13.38 13.20
C LYS A 122 9.54 -12.98 14.35
N ARG A 123 8.30 -13.49 14.38
CA ARG A 123 7.34 -13.27 15.47
C ARG A 123 7.84 -13.86 16.78
N THR A 124 8.38 -15.08 16.75
CA THR A 124 8.94 -15.73 17.94
C THR A 124 10.20 -15.02 18.43
N ASP A 125 11.13 -14.66 17.54
CA ASP A 125 12.33 -13.87 17.87
C ASP A 125 11.94 -12.54 18.56
N ALA A 126 10.93 -11.85 18.01
CA ALA A 126 10.43 -10.58 18.54
C ALA A 126 9.72 -10.74 19.90
N ALA A 127 8.92 -11.79 20.08
CA ALA A 127 8.25 -12.08 21.35
C ALA A 127 9.26 -12.45 22.43
N PHE A 128 10.26 -13.28 22.11
CA PHE A 128 11.34 -13.65 23.02
C PHE A 128 12.17 -12.43 23.43
N SER A 129 12.56 -11.59 22.47
CA SER A 129 13.23 -10.31 22.74
C SER A 129 12.39 -9.40 23.64
N THR A 130 11.07 -9.32 23.42
CA THR A 130 10.15 -8.54 24.25
C THR A 130 10.04 -9.08 25.66
N LEU A 131 10.03 -10.41 25.82
CA LEU A 131 9.96 -11.05 27.12
C LEU A 131 11.24 -10.85 27.94
N LEU A 132 12.42 -10.80 27.31
CA LEU A 132 13.68 -10.59 28.03
C LEU A 132 13.98 -9.11 28.28
N PHE A 133 13.70 -8.25 27.30
CA PHE A 133 14.17 -6.87 27.31
C PHE A 133 13.04 -5.83 27.43
N GLY A 134 11.77 -6.22 27.44
CA GLY A 134 10.66 -5.27 27.50
C GLY A 134 10.44 -4.62 28.87
N TRP A 135 10.85 -5.28 29.96
CA TRP A 135 10.46 -4.93 31.32
C TRP A 135 11.30 -3.86 32.01
N TRP A 136 12.50 -3.57 31.49
CA TRP A 136 13.50 -2.76 32.20
C TRP A 136 13.18 -1.27 32.31
N GLY A 137 12.16 -0.77 31.61
CA GLY A 137 11.78 0.64 31.63
C GLY A 137 10.58 0.88 32.55
N PHE A 138 10.71 1.77 33.52
CA PHE A 138 9.61 2.16 34.40
C PHE A 138 9.05 3.54 34.01
N PRO A 139 7.72 3.74 33.91
CA PRO A 139 6.65 2.72 33.97
C PRO A 139 6.35 2.07 32.60
N MET A 140 6.85 2.64 31.51
CA MET A 140 6.41 2.33 30.14
C MET A 140 6.69 0.88 29.71
N GLY A 141 7.80 0.28 30.15
CA GLY A 141 8.15 -1.11 29.83
C GLY A 141 7.20 -2.11 30.46
N LEU A 142 6.83 -1.92 31.73
CA LEU A 142 5.90 -2.79 32.45
C LEU A 142 4.49 -2.79 31.84
N ILE A 143 4.07 -1.69 31.23
CA ILE A 143 2.76 -1.56 30.58
C ILE A 143 2.82 -2.07 29.13
N ASN A 144 3.81 -1.64 28.34
CA ASN A 144 3.86 -1.94 26.92
C ASN A 144 4.20 -3.40 26.62
N THR A 145 4.99 -4.04 27.48
CA THR A 145 5.41 -5.44 27.30
C THR A 145 4.24 -6.43 27.30
N PRO A 146 3.38 -6.50 28.33
CA PRO A 146 2.23 -7.41 28.32
C PRO A 146 1.26 -7.09 27.18
N ILE A 147 1.02 -5.80 26.89
CA ILE A 147 0.18 -5.38 25.76
C ILE A 147 0.74 -5.92 24.44
N SER A 148 2.04 -5.79 24.20
CA SER A 148 2.70 -6.27 22.98
C SER A 148 2.65 -7.79 22.85
N LEU A 149 2.85 -8.54 23.95
CA LEU A 149 2.77 -10.01 23.94
C LEU A 149 1.34 -10.49 23.63
N ILE A 150 0.32 -9.92 24.29
CA ILE A 150 -1.09 -10.24 24.02
C ILE A 150 -1.45 -9.93 22.56
N ARG A 151 -1.03 -8.76 22.07
CA ARG A 151 -1.23 -8.36 20.68
C ARG A 151 -0.52 -9.31 19.70
N SER A 152 0.72 -9.70 19.98
CA SER A 152 1.48 -10.65 19.16
C SER A 152 0.82 -12.03 19.12
N LEU A 153 0.22 -12.49 20.21
CA LEU A 153 -0.55 -13.74 20.24
C LEU A 153 -1.83 -13.61 19.42
N ARG A 154 -2.56 -12.49 19.56
CA ARG A 154 -3.76 -12.21 18.77
C ARG A 154 -3.47 -12.18 17.26
N ASP A 155 -2.33 -11.64 16.85
CA ASP A 155 -1.93 -11.63 15.42
C ASP A 155 -1.75 -13.03 14.84
N ARG A 156 -1.28 -14.00 15.65
CA ARG A 156 -1.13 -15.39 15.18
C ARG A 156 -2.49 -15.96 14.80
N ASN A 157 -3.50 -15.72 15.64
CA ASN A 157 -4.88 -16.16 15.41
C ASN A 157 -5.57 -15.39 14.27
N ARG A 158 -5.09 -14.18 13.94
CA ARG A 158 -5.62 -13.33 12.86
C ARG A 158 -4.73 -13.33 11.62
N THR A 159 -3.90 -14.35 11.41
CA THR A 159 -2.90 -14.36 10.32
C THR A 159 -3.56 -14.16 8.95
N THR A 160 -4.65 -14.88 8.64
CA THR A 160 -5.36 -14.73 7.35
C THR A 160 -5.94 -13.33 7.13
N GLN A 161 -6.46 -12.70 8.19
CA GLN A 161 -7.02 -11.35 8.11
C GLN A 161 -5.91 -10.31 7.90
N LEU A 162 -4.84 -10.38 8.70
CA LEU A 162 -3.68 -9.49 8.58
C LEU A 162 -2.97 -9.65 7.24
N ASP A 163 -2.89 -10.88 6.73
CA ASP A 163 -2.34 -11.17 5.42
C ASP A 163 -3.07 -10.41 4.32
N GLN A 164 -4.41 -10.53 4.29
CA GLN A 164 -5.22 -9.81 3.31
C GLN A 164 -5.15 -8.29 3.49
N GLU A 165 -5.24 -7.79 4.73
CA GLU A 165 -5.16 -6.36 5.05
C GLU A 165 -3.82 -5.75 4.59
N ILE A 166 -2.70 -6.41 4.92
CA ILE A 166 -1.36 -5.91 4.61
C ILE A 166 -1.07 -5.98 3.11
N LEU A 167 -1.41 -7.09 2.45
CA LEU A 167 -1.18 -7.22 1.00
C LEU A 167 -2.06 -6.27 0.19
N THR A 168 -3.33 -6.10 0.59
CA THR A 168 -4.22 -5.12 -0.04
C THR A 168 -3.71 -3.70 0.15
N ALA A 169 -3.29 -3.35 1.38
CA ALA A 169 -2.73 -2.03 1.67
C ALA A 169 -1.46 -1.75 0.84
N LEU A 170 -0.55 -2.72 0.76
CA LEU A 170 0.65 -2.61 -0.08
C LEU A 170 0.26 -2.30 -1.53
N VAL A 171 -0.66 -3.08 -2.09
CA VAL A 171 -1.08 -2.96 -3.48
C VAL A 171 -1.72 -1.61 -3.77
N VAL A 172 -2.67 -1.19 -2.94
CA VAL A 172 -3.41 0.07 -3.13
C VAL A 172 -2.48 1.27 -2.98
N GLN A 173 -1.56 1.25 -2.00
CA GLN A 173 -0.62 2.34 -1.75
C GLN A 173 0.47 2.44 -2.83
N ASN A 174 0.84 1.32 -3.47
CA ASN A 174 1.91 1.27 -4.46
C ASN A 174 1.41 1.03 -5.89
N ARG A 175 0.13 1.31 -6.17
CA ARG A 175 -0.51 1.00 -7.46
C ARG A 175 0.26 1.50 -8.68
N GLY A 176 0.82 2.70 -8.63
CA GLY A 176 1.57 3.27 -9.76
C GLY A 176 2.84 2.47 -10.07
N VAL A 177 3.54 2.02 -9.02
CA VAL A 177 4.74 1.18 -9.14
C VAL A 177 4.36 -0.21 -9.66
N ILE A 178 3.25 -0.79 -9.18
CA ILE A 178 2.80 -2.12 -9.60
C ILE A 178 2.32 -2.12 -11.05
N ILE A 179 1.58 -1.09 -11.48
CA ILE A 179 1.17 -0.92 -12.88
C ILE A 179 2.40 -0.74 -13.77
N ALA A 180 3.34 0.13 -13.38
CA ALA A 180 4.59 0.35 -14.12
C ALA A 180 5.53 -0.87 -14.11
N ALA A 181 5.37 -1.77 -13.14
CA ALA A 181 6.07 -3.04 -13.14
C ALA A 181 5.58 -3.98 -14.24
N ASN A 182 4.31 -3.85 -14.68
CA ASN A 182 3.69 -4.65 -15.73
C ASN A 182 4.00 -6.16 -15.57
N ASP A 183 3.69 -6.70 -14.39
CA ASP A 183 3.95 -8.09 -13.99
C ASP A 183 5.44 -8.52 -14.01
N ASN A 184 6.40 -7.59 -14.09
CA ASN A 184 7.83 -7.90 -13.99
C ASN A 184 8.20 -8.35 -12.56
N PRO A 185 8.61 -9.61 -12.37
CA PRO A 185 8.84 -10.18 -11.04
C PRO A 185 10.00 -9.51 -10.30
N ASN A 186 11.02 -9.01 -11.00
CA ASN A 186 12.18 -8.35 -10.37
C ASN A 186 11.78 -6.98 -9.79
N LYS A 187 10.97 -6.20 -10.52
CA LYS A 187 10.46 -4.91 -10.03
C LYS A 187 9.55 -5.11 -8.81
N LEU A 188 8.68 -6.12 -8.85
CA LEU A 188 7.83 -6.47 -7.70
C LEU A 188 8.67 -6.97 -6.52
N GLN A 189 9.71 -7.78 -6.76
CA GLN A 189 10.64 -8.21 -5.70
C GLN A 189 11.30 -7.02 -5.03
N HIS A 190 11.80 -6.05 -5.80
CA HIS A 190 12.37 -4.82 -5.26
C HIS A 190 11.37 -4.03 -4.40
N LEU A 191 10.10 -3.96 -4.79
CA LEU A 191 9.05 -3.32 -3.99
C LEU A 191 8.86 -4.02 -2.63
N ILE A 192 8.85 -5.36 -2.61
CA ILE A 192 8.73 -6.14 -1.37
C ILE A 192 9.97 -5.98 -0.49
N ASP A 193 11.16 -6.01 -1.10
CA ASP A 193 12.42 -5.81 -0.39
C ASP A 193 12.49 -4.40 0.21
N SER A 194 12.05 -3.38 -0.53
CA SER A 194 11.96 -2.02 -0.01
C SER A 194 10.94 -1.93 1.11
N PHE A 195 9.75 -2.51 0.95
CA PHE A 195 8.70 -2.52 1.98
C PHE A 195 9.18 -3.13 3.30
N ASN A 196 9.96 -4.22 3.23
CA ASN A 196 10.49 -4.90 4.41
C ASN A 196 11.71 -4.18 5.04
N ARG A 197 12.37 -3.28 4.31
CA ARG A 197 13.52 -2.48 4.78
C ARG A 197 13.12 -1.09 5.27
N SER A 198 12.14 -0.47 4.61
CA SER A 198 11.59 0.82 4.98
C SER A 198 10.81 0.67 6.27
N ILE A 199 11.15 1.54 7.24
CA ILE A 199 10.66 1.60 8.63
C ILE A 199 11.47 0.69 9.52
#